data_AF-A0A753P6Q2-F1
#
_entry.id   AF-A0A753P6Q2-F1
#
_cell.length_a   1.000
_cell.length_b   1.000
_cell.length_c   1.000
_cell.angle_alpha   90.00
_cell.angle_beta   90.00
_cell.angle_gamma   90.00
#
_symmetry.space_group_name_H-M   'P 1'
#
loop_
_entity.id
_entity.type
_entity.pdbx_description
1 polymer ?
#
loop_
_entity_poly.entity_id
_entity_poly.type
_entity_poly.pdbx_seq_one_letter_code
_entity_poly.pdbx_strand_id
1 'polypeptide(L)'
;MPIQQLPMMKGMGKDFKNADYIDYLPINMLATPKEALNSSGYLRSFPGIAKRNDVNGVSRGVEYNTAQNAVYRVCGGKLYKGETVVGDVAGAGRVSLAHGRTSQAVGVNGQLIEYRYDGAVKTMANWPADSGFTQYELGSVRDITRLRGRYAWSKDGTDSWFITDLEDESHPDRYSAQYRAESQPDGIIGIGTWRDFIVCFGSSTIEYFSLTGATTAGAALYVAQPSLMVQ
;
A
#
# COMPACT_ATOMS: atom_id res chain seq x y z
N MET A 1 7.71 -37.54 30.21
CA MET A 1 8.52 -36.82 29.20
C MET A 1 9.67 -36.13 29.92
N PRO A 2 10.93 -36.26 29.49
CA PRO A 2 12.02 -35.54 30.12
C PRO A 2 11.85 -34.04 29.85
N ILE A 3 11.91 -33.24 30.91
CA ILE A 3 11.85 -31.78 30.82
C ILE A 3 13.25 -31.30 30.44
N GLN A 4 13.40 -30.86 29.19
CA GLN A 4 14.65 -30.28 28.71
C GLN A 4 14.65 -28.78 29.02
N GLN A 5 15.55 -28.34 29.90
CA GLN A 5 15.76 -26.91 30.16
C GLN A 5 16.71 -26.33 29.11
N LEU A 6 16.24 -25.34 28.35
CA LEU A 6 17.06 -24.57 27.43
C LEU A 6 17.58 -23.33 28.17
N PRO A 7 18.90 -23.20 28.42
CA PRO A 7 19.45 -22.00 29.03
C PRO A 7 19.31 -20.83 28.05
N MET A 8 18.42 -19.89 28.36
CA MET A 8 18.26 -18.65 27.61
C MET A 8 19.10 -17.53 28.23
N MET A 9 19.73 -16.72 27.38
CA MET A 9 20.31 -15.45 27.81
C MET A 9 19.19 -14.50 28.26
N LYS A 10 19.21 -14.11 29.53
CA LYS A 10 18.22 -13.22 30.16
C LYS A 10 18.90 -12.26 31.12
N GLY A 11 18.36 -11.05 31.24
CA GLY A 11 18.73 -10.07 32.27
C GLY A 11 17.58 -9.87 33.26
N MET A 12 17.81 -9.13 34.34
CA MET A 12 16.71 -8.63 35.18
C MET A 12 16.31 -7.25 34.69
N GLY A 13 15.02 -7.07 34.38
CA GLY A 13 14.44 -5.78 34.02
C GLY A 13 13.18 -5.51 34.85
N LYS A 14 12.64 -4.30 34.74
CA LYS A 14 11.30 -3.98 35.26
C LYS A 14 10.31 -3.99 34.11
N ASP A 15 9.16 -4.63 34.30
CA ASP A 15 8.06 -4.54 33.36
C ASP A 15 7.57 -3.08 33.25
N PHE A 16 7.35 -2.61 32.03
CA PHE A 16 6.91 -1.24 31.78
C PHE A 16 5.46 -0.99 32.20
N LYS A 17 4.66 -2.05 32.36
CA LYS A 17 3.24 -1.93 32.77
C LYS A 17 3.08 -1.91 34.27
N ASN A 18 3.73 -2.85 34.96
CA ASN A 18 3.45 -3.14 36.37
C ASN A 18 4.66 -2.89 37.29
N ALA A 19 5.82 -2.50 36.75
CA ALA A 19 7.07 -2.29 37.48
C ALA A 19 7.63 -3.54 38.21
N ASP A 20 7.05 -4.72 37.99
CA ASP A 20 7.54 -5.99 38.51
C ASP A 20 8.88 -6.37 37.90
N TYR A 21 9.71 -7.06 38.68
CA TYR A 21 10.96 -7.62 38.16
C TYR A 21 10.66 -8.83 37.28
N ILE A 22 11.11 -8.77 36.03
CA ILE A 22 10.94 -9.83 35.05
C ILE A 22 12.29 -10.26 34.48
N ASP A 23 12.32 -11.51 34.01
CA ASP A 23 13.37 -12.00 33.13
C ASP A 23 13.25 -11.27 31.78
N TYR A 24 14.14 -10.29 31.57
CA TYR A 24 14.15 -9.46 30.38
C TYR A 24 14.99 -10.13 29.29
N LEU A 25 14.33 -10.54 28.21
CA LEU A 25 15.01 -11.07 27.04
C LEU A 25 15.71 -9.94 26.28
N PRO A 26 16.90 -10.18 25.71
CA PRO A 26 17.63 -9.17 24.96
C PRO A 26 16.97 -8.93 23.59
N ILE A 27 16.05 -7.96 23.52
CA ILE A 27 15.41 -7.52 22.28
C ILE A 27 16.25 -6.39 21.66
N ASN A 28 16.57 -6.49 20.37
CA ASN A 28 17.35 -5.49 19.61
C ASN A 28 18.75 -5.18 20.20
N MET A 29 19.39 -6.17 20.82
CA MET A 29 20.76 -6.04 21.31
C MET A 29 21.72 -6.91 20.49
N LEU A 30 22.92 -6.39 20.21
CA LEU A 30 23.98 -7.15 19.54
C LEU A 30 25.00 -7.63 20.58
N ALA A 31 25.37 -8.91 20.52
CA ALA A 31 26.51 -9.43 21.27
C ALA A 31 27.79 -8.77 20.77
N THR A 32 28.45 -8.02 21.66
CA THR A 32 29.75 -7.41 21.42
C THR A 32 30.81 -8.24 22.16
N PRO A 33 31.70 -8.94 21.45
CA PRO A 33 32.76 -9.74 22.05
C PRO A 33 33.88 -8.82 22.53
N LYS A 34 33.68 -8.21 23.69
CA LYS A 34 34.67 -7.39 24.39
C LYS A 34 34.56 -7.67 25.88
N GLU A 35 35.64 -8.15 26.47
CA GLU A 35 35.67 -8.50 27.89
C GLU A 35 35.32 -7.28 28.76
N ALA A 36 34.42 -7.51 29.71
CA ALA A 36 33.99 -6.53 30.69
C ALA A 36 33.59 -7.25 31.98
N LEU A 37 34.14 -6.84 33.12
CA LEU A 37 33.73 -7.26 34.47
C LEU A 37 33.44 -8.78 34.58
N ASN A 38 34.42 -9.62 34.26
CA ASN A 38 34.34 -11.09 34.31
C ASN A 38 33.34 -11.74 33.33
N SER A 39 32.93 -11.03 32.28
CA SER A 39 32.17 -11.58 31.15
C SER A 39 33.01 -11.53 29.86
N SER A 40 32.87 -12.55 29.01
CA SER A 40 33.52 -12.65 27.69
C SER A 40 33.01 -11.65 26.64
N GLY A 41 31.95 -10.92 26.97
CA GLY A 41 31.31 -9.93 26.12
C GLY A 41 30.21 -9.18 26.85
N TYR A 42 29.63 -8.20 26.17
CA TYR A 42 28.42 -7.52 26.63
C TYR A 42 27.43 -7.32 25.49
N LEU A 43 26.16 -7.17 25.84
CA LEU A 43 25.12 -6.80 24.89
C LEU A 43 25.12 -5.29 24.72
N ARG A 44 25.24 -4.83 23.48
CA ARG A 44 25.15 -3.41 23.13
C ARG A 44 23.80 -3.15 22.47
N SER A 45 23.08 -2.14 22.95
CA SER A 45 21.98 -1.56 22.18
C SER A 45 22.55 -0.80 20.98
N PHE A 46 22.10 -1.10 19.77
CA PHE A 46 22.36 -0.20 18.65
C PHE A 46 21.56 1.10 18.89
N PRO A 47 22.19 2.29 18.85
CA PRO A 47 21.42 3.49 18.59
C PRO A 47 20.87 3.37 17.17
N GLY A 48 19.55 3.40 16.99
CA GLY A 48 19.05 3.35 15.62
C GLY A 48 17.55 3.45 15.45
N ILE A 49 16.75 2.87 16.34
CA ILE A 49 15.28 2.96 16.23
C ILE A 49 14.71 3.12 17.63
N ALA A 50 14.44 4.37 18.01
CA ALA A 50 13.58 4.66 19.14
C ALA A 50 12.14 4.35 18.71
N LYS A 51 11.41 3.58 19.52
CA LYS A 51 9.96 3.42 19.34
C LYS A 51 9.34 4.80 19.45
N ARG A 52 8.63 5.23 18.40
CA ARG A 52 7.89 6.49 18.43
C ARG A 52 6.53 6.28 19.08
N ASN A 53 5.70 5.42 18.52
CA ASN A 53 4.36 5.14 19.02
C ASN A 53 4.01 3.64 19.03
N ASP A 54 3.04 3.30 19.86
CA ASP A 54 2.27 2.07 19.76
C ASP A 54 1.27 2.17 18.61
N VAL A 55 1.16 1.10 17.82
CA VAL A 55 0.26 1.01 16.66
C VAL A 55 -0.64 -0.21 16.76
N ASN A 56 -1.77 -0.18 16.05
CA ASN A 56 -2.83 -1.18 16.11
C ASN A 56 -2.48 -2.57 15.51
N GLY A 57 -1.20 -2.87 15.27
CA GLY A 57 -0.75 -4.18 14.82
C GLY A 57 0.34 -4.11 13.76
N VAL A 58 0.47 -5.19 12.98
CA VAL A 58 1.50 -5.36 11.97
C VAL A 58 1.30 -4.37 10.82
N SER A 59 2.41 -3.85 10.28
CA SER A 59 2.42 -3.00 9.09
C SER A 59 1.94 -3.78 7.86
N ARG A 60 0.88 -3.29 7.19
CA ARG A 60 0.26 -3.93 6.01
C ARG A 60 0.62 -3.26 4.69
N GLY A 61 1.01 -1.98 4.73
CA GLY A 61 1.44 -1.19 3.58
C GLY A 61 1.87 0.21 4.03
N VAL A 62 2.76 0.85 3.26
CA VAL A 62 3.28 2.19 3.55
C VAL A 62 3.50 2.97 2.25
N GLU A 63 3.25 4.27 2.29
CA GLU A 63 3.55 5.20 1.21
C GLU A 63 3.98 6.55 1.79
N TYR A 64 4.92 7.23 1.13
CA TYR A 64 5.20 8.64 1.41
C TYR A 64 4.29 9.52 0.57
N ASN A 65 3.38 10.22 1.22
CA ASN A 65 2.43 11.11 0.57
C ASN A 65 3.05 12.50 0.42
N THR A 66 3.41 12.84 -0.81
CA THR A 66 4.07 14.12 -1.11
C THR A 66 3.11 15.32 -1.02
N ALA A 67 1.80 15.11 -1.25
CA ALA A 67 0.80 16.17 -1.15
C ALA A 67 0.56 16.63 0.30
N GLN A 68 0.72 15.72 1.26
CA GLN A 68 0.56 15.99 2.69
C GLN A 68 1.88 16.08 3.44
N ASN A 69 3.00 15.85 2.74
CA ASN A 69 4.35 15.78 3.29
C ASN A 69 4.46 14.87 4.52
N ALA A 70 3.84 13.69 4.45
CA ALA A 70 3.73 12.76 5.58
C ALA A 70 3.74 11.30 5.11
N VAL A 71 4.27 10.41 5.95
CA VAL A 71 4.17 8.97 5.72
C VAL A 71 2.76 8.51 6.07
N TYR A 72 2.11 7.87 5.11
CA TYR A 72 0.88 7.13 5.36
C TYR A 72 1.22 5.65 5.52
N ARG A 73 0.69 5.03 6.57
CA ARG A 73 0.94 3.61 6.85
C ARG A 73 -0.30 2.95 7.39
N VAL A 74 -0.63 1.77 6.87
CA VAL A 74 -1.64 0.91 7.47
C VAL A 74 -0.96 -0.04 8.44
N CYS A 75 -1.35 0.02 9.71
CA CYS A 75 -0.91 -0.90 10.76
C CYS A 75 -2.13 -1.55 11.42
N GLY A 76 -2.23 -2.87 11.34
CA GLY A 76 -3.41 -3.61 11.79
C GLY A 76 -4.67 -3.14 11.07
N GLY A 77 -5.65 -2.69 11.85
CA GLY A 77 -6.93 -2.18 11.34
C GLY A 77 -6.99 -0.66 11.12
N LYS A 78 -5.88 0.07 11.20
CA LYS A 78 -5.88 1.55 11.19
C LYS A 78 -4.93 2.13 10.15
N LEU A 79 -5.34 3.22 9.51
CA LEU A 79 -4.50 4.08 8.66
C LEU A 79 -3.93 5.22 9.51
N TYR A 80 -2.62 5.43 9.43
CA TYR A 80 -1.89 6.46 10.15
C TYR A 80 -1.31 7.47 9.16
N LYS A 81 -1.45 8.77 9.46
CA LYS A 81 -0.65 9.87 8.91
C LYS A 81 0.43 10.22 9.94
N GLY A 82 1.64 9.72 9.73
CA GLY A 82 2.69 9.75 10.75
C GLY A 82 2.25 9.00 12.01
N GLU A 83 1.95 9.75 13.06
CA GLU A 83 1.54 9.24 14.37
C GLU A 83 0.03 9.30 14.61
N THR A 84 -0.71 10.06 13.79
CA THR A 84 -2.13 10.30 13.93
C THR A 84 -2.94 9.28 13.16
N VAL A 85 -3.94 8.67 13.81
CA VAL A 85 -4.92 7.81 13.13
C VAL A 85 -5.86 8.67 12.29
N VAL A 86 -6.01 8.33 11.01
CA VAL A 86 -6.85 9.08 10.06
C VAL A 86 -7.98 8.24 9.46
N GLY A 87 -8.00 6.93 9.71
CA GLY A 87 -9.07 6.07 9.22
C GLY A 87 -8.97 4.63 9.69
N ASP A 88 -10.06 3.91 9.50
CA ASP A 88 -10.20 2.48 9.73
C ASP A 88 -10.00 1.69 8.44
N VAL A 89 -9.15 0.67 8.46
CA VAL A 89 -8.82 -0.18 7.31
C VAL A 89 -9.12 -1.63 7.65
N ALA A 90 -10.20 -2.17 7.10
CA ALA A 90 -10.63 -3.54 7.36
C ALA A 90 -9.61 -4.59 6.87
N GLY A 91 -9.72 -5.81 7.41
CA GLY A 91 -8.91 -6.97 7.02
C GLY A 91 -7.54 -7.06 7.69
N ALA A 92 -6.76 -8.06 7.29
CA ALA A 92 -5.41 -8.33 7.82
C ALA A 92 -4.34 -8.53 6.74
N GLY A 93 -4.75 -8.68 5.47
CA GLY A 93 -3.84 -8.88 4.33
C GLY A 93 -3.06 -7.62 3.95
N ARG A 94 -2.08 -7.76 3.06
CA ARG A 94 -1.35 -6.61 2.49
C ARG A 94 -2.32 -5.64 1.81
N VAL A 95 -1.93 -4.36 1.80
CA VAL A 95 -2.70 -3.30 1.16
C VAL A 95 -1.80 -2.54 0.20
N SER A 96 -2.39 -2.01 -0.86
CA SER A 96 -1.73 -1.11 -1.80
C SER A 96 -2.12 0.33 -1.49
N LEU A 97 -1.19 1.27 -1.63
CA LEU A 97 -1.43 2.69 -1.33
C LEU A 97 -1.01 3.54 -2.54
N ALA A 98 -1.82 4.54 -2.82
CA ALA A 98 -1.49 5.61 -3.74
C ALA A 98 -2.06 6.93 -3.20
N HIS A 99 -1.35 8.05 -3.37
CA HIS A 99 -1.82 9.34 -2.88
C HIS A 99 -2.13 10.33 -3.99
N GLY A 100 -3.16 11.14 -3.74
CA GLY A 100 -3.64 12.18 -4.62
C GLY A 100 -3.60 13.57 -4.02
N ARG A 101 -4.14 14.53 -4.77
CA ARG A 101 -4.23 15.92 -4.31
C ARG A 101 -5.24 16.10 -3.18
N THR A 102 -6.28 15.28 -3.15
CA THR A 102 -7.41 15.43 -2.21
C THR A 102 -7.64 14.20 -1.33
N SER A 103 -6.96 13.07 -1.60
CA SER A 103 -7.13 11.83 -0.84
C SER A 103 -5.84 11.01 -0.74
N GLN A 104 -5.82 10.13 0.25
CA GLN A 104 -4.97 8.95 0.29
C GLN A 104 -5.84 7.74 -0.09
N ALA A 105 -5.53 7.07 -1.20
CA ALA A 105 -6.22 5.85 -1.60
C ALA A 105 -5.55 4.60 -1.00
N VAL A 106 -6.36 3.61 -0.64
CA VAL A 106 -5.95 2.30 -0.13
C VAL A 106 -6.74 1.22 -0.85
N GLY A 107 -6.03 0.32 -1.53
CA GLY A 107 -6.57 -0.92 -2.08
C GLY A 107 -6.58 -2.00 -1.00
N VAL A 108 -7.76 -2.44 -0.58
CA VAL A 108 -7.93 -3.42 0.50
C VAL A 108 -9.20 -4.25 0.31
N ASN A 109 -9.11 -5.57 0.55
CA ASN A 109 -10.24 -6.51 0.44
C ASN A 109 -11.02 -6.40 -0.90
N GLY A 110 -10.33 -6.15 -2.00
CA GLY A 110 -10.95 -5.98 -3.31
C GLY A 110 -11.63 -4.62 -3.52
N GLN A 111 -11.45 -3.64 -2.64
CA GLN A 111 -12.02 -2.30 -2.77
C GLN A 111 -10.93 -1.24 -2.84
N LEU A 112 -11.16 -0.18 -3.62
CA LEU A 112 -10.38 1.05 -3.56
C LEU A 112 -11.14 2.03 -2.67
N ILE A 113 -10.54 2.36 -1.53
CA ILE A 113 -11.10 3.28 -0.54
C ILE A 113 -10.23 4.53 -0.48
N GLU A 114 -10.85 5.69 -0.59
CA GLU A 114 -10.21 7.00 -0.55
C GLU A 114 -10.47 7.67 0.80
N TYR A 115 -9.41 7.89 1.55
CA TYR A 115 -9.42 8.69 2.78
C TYR A 115 -9.11 10.12 2.39
N ARG A 116 -10.15 10.93 2.23
CA ARG A 116 -10.04 12.33 1.78
C ARG A 116 -9.45 13.18 2.90
N TYR A 117 -8.70 14.20 2.52
CA TYR A 117 -8.03 15.08 3.51
C TYR A 117 -8.99 16.00 4.27
N ASP A 118 -10.23 16.12 3.79
CA ASP A 118 -11.35 16.78 4.49
C ASP A 118 -12.02 15.88 5.53
N GLY A 119 -11.60 14.61 5.66
CA GLY A 119 -12.13 13.62 6.59
C GLY A 119 -13.22 12.73 5.99
N ALA A 120 -13.67 12.96 4.76
CA ALA A 120 -14.60 12.06 4.09
C ALA A 120 -13.91 10.73 3.71
N VAL A 121 -14.67 9.65 3.76
CA VAL A 121 -14.23 8.34 3.25
C VAL A 121 -15.14 7.97 2.10
N LYS A 122 -14.56 7.81 0.92
CA LYS A 122 -15.29 7.39 -0.29
C LYS A 122 -14.79 6.03 -0.74
N THR A 123 -15.70 5.19 -1.24
CA THR A 123 -15.34 3.92 -1.88
C THR A 123 -15.59 4.06 -3.37
N MET A 124 -14.66 3.54 -4.17
CA MET A 124 -14.79 3.49 -5.63
C MET A 124 -16.10 2.83 -6.03
N ALA A 125 -16.91 3.53 -6.82
CA ALA A 125 -18.18 3.05 -7.33
C ALA A 125 -18.44 3.58 -8.74
N ASN A 126 -19.29 2.90 -9.51
CA ASN A 126 -19.76 3.46 -10.77
C ASN A 126 -20.58 4.74 -10.54
N TRP A 127 -20.63 5.58 -11.57
CA TRP A 127 -21.57 6.68 -11.62
C TRP A 127 -23.02 6.19 -11.48
N PRO A 128 -23.94 7.00 -10.93
CA PRO A 128 -25.36 6.69 -10.89
C PRO A 128 -25.88 6.21 -12.25
N ALA A 129 -26.71 5.16 -12.27
CA ALA A 129 -27.15 4.53 -13.52
C ALA A 129 -27.97 5.48 -14.43
N ASP A 130 -28.59 6.50 -13.84
CA ASP A 130 -29.34 7.56 -14.52
C ASP A 130 -28.47 8.71 -15.06
N SER A 131 -27.17 8.71 -14.78
CA SER A 131 -26.23 9.74 -15.27
C SER A 131 -25.97 9.69 -16.77
N GLY A 132 -26.27 8.57 -17.43
CA GLY A 132 -25.95 8.33 -18.83
C GLY A 132 -24.47 7.98 -19.09
N PHE A 133 -23.64 7.84 -18.05
CA PHE A 133 -22.25 7.39 -18.16
C PHE A 133 -22.14 5.86 -18.23
N THR A 134 -21.07 5.40 -18.90
CA THR A 134 -20.76 3.98 -19.06
C THR A 134 -20.64 3.30 -17.70
N GLN A 135 -21.33 2.17 -17.54
CA GLN A 135 -21.27 1.34 -16.36
C GLN A 135 -20.22 0.25 -16.56
N TYR A 136 -19.32 0.11 -15.59
CA TYR A 136 -18.21 -0.83 -15.68
C TYR A 136 -18.34 -1.97 -14.67
N GLU A 137 -17.91 -3.17 -15.05
CA GLU A 137 -17.74 -4.29 -14.14
C GLU A 137 -16.44 -4.15 -13.34
N LEU A 138 -16.45 -3.31 -12.30
CA LEU A 138 -15.25 -2.91 -11.54
C LEU A 138 -14.51 -4.09 -10.90
N GLY A 139 -15.24 -5.13 -10.49
CA GLY A 139 -14.68 -6.31 -9.84
C GLY A 139 -13.92 -5.99 -8.54
N SER A 140 -13.00 -6.88 -8.18
CA SER A 140 -12.13 -6.71 -7.02
C SER A 140 -10.85 -5.99 -7.39
N VAL A 141 -10.43 -5.02 -6.59
CA VAL A 141 -9.16 -4.30 -6.73
C VAL A 141 -8.00 -5.17 -6.27
N ARG A 142 -7.00 -5.33 -7.15
CA ARG A 142 -5.76 -6.07 -6.86
C ARG A 142 -4.63 -5.15 -6.38
N ASP A 143 -4.34 -4.11 -7.15
CA ASP A 143 -3.25 -3.17 -6.87
C ASP A 143 -3.62 -1.77 -7.36
N ILE A 144 -3.00 -0.73 -6.81
CA ILE A 144 -3.31 0.68 -7.12
C ILE A 144 -2.05 1.51 -7.36
N THR A 145 -2.15 2.47 -8.27
CA THR A 145 -1.13 3.48 -8.52
C THR A 145 -1.78 4.82 -8.88
N ARG A 146 -0.97 5.86 -9.09
CA ARG A 146 -1.47 7.16 -9.54
C ARG A 146 -0.53 7.77 -10.55
N LEU A 147 -1.10 8.26 -11.65
CA LEU A 147 -0.37 9.01 -12.66
C LEU A 147 -1.16 10.26 -13.10
N ARG A 148 -0.46 11.39 -13.19
CA ARG A 148 -0.95 12.68 -13.75
C ARG A 148 -2.37 13.08 -13.33
N GLY A 149 -2.70 12.86 -12.07
CA GLY A 149 -3.95 13.32 -11.47
C GLY A 149 -5.06 12.28 -11.38
N ARG A 150 -4.87 11.08 -11.91
CA ARG A 150 -5.85 9.99 -11.85
C ARG A 150 -5.27 8.80 -11.11
N TYR A 151 -6.07 8.16 -10.26
CA TYR A 151 -5.70 6.84 -9.79
C TYR A 151 -5.91 5.83 -10.90
N ALA A 152 -5.10 4.79 -10.88
CA ALA A 152 -5.25 3.63 -11.72
C ALA A 152 -5.20 2.37 -10.86
N TRP A 153 -6.04 1.39 -11.19
CA TRP A 153 -6.06 0.13 -10.44
C TRP A 153 -6.29 -1.07 -11.35
N SER A 154 -5.72 -2.20 -10.99
CA SER A 154 -5.93 -3.47 -11.68
C SER A 154 -7.12 -4.23 -11.09
N LYS A 155 -7.88 -4.89 -11.96
CA LYS A 155 -8.96 -5.79 -11.56
C LYS A 155 -8.42 -7.21 -11.38
N ASP A 156 -8.59 -7.72 -10.17
CA ASP A 156 -8.07 -9.00 -9.73
C ASP A 156 -8.52 -10.15 -10.63
N GLY A 157 -7.59 -11.04 -10.96
CA GLY A 157 -7.82 -12.19 -11.83
C GLY A 157 -8.09 -11.85 -13.30
N THR A 158 -7.88 -10.61 -13.75
CA THR A 158 -8.11 -10.21 -15.14
C THR A 158 -6.97 -9.38 -15.72
N ASP A 159 -6.94 -9.30 -17.05
CA ASP A 159 -6.06 -8.44 -17.86
C ASP A 159 -6.46 -6.95 -17.83
N SER A 160 -7.52 -6.61 -17.11
CA SER A 160 -8.16 -5.30 -17.17
C SER A 160 -7.71 -4.40 -16.03
N TRP A 161 -7.54 -3.12 -16.34
CA TRP A 161 -7.27 -2.07 -15.37
C TRP A 161 -8.09 -0.83 -15.70
N PHE A 162 -8.26 0.03 -14.70
CA PHE A 162 -9.15 1.16 -14.76
C PHE A 162 -8.47 2.44 -14.30
N ILE A 163 -9.04 3.58 -14.69
CA ILE A 163 -8.67 4.91 -14.20
C ILE A 163 -9.86 5.65 -13.61
N THR A 164 -9.56 6.53 -12.66
CA THR A 164 -10.57 7.40 -12.05
C THR A 164 -10.84 8.63 -12.89
N ASP A 165 -12.00 9.24 -12.68
CA ASP A 165 -12.31 10.56 -13.20
C ASP A 165 -11.36 11.62 -12.63
N LEU A 166 -11.19 12.72 -13.38
CA LEU A 166 -10.32 13.83 -12.97
C LEU A 166 -11.00 14.77 -11.99
N GLU A 167 -12.33 14.93 -12.08
CA GLU A 167 -13.09 15.84 -11.23
C GLU A 167 -13.58 15.14 -9.97
N ASP A 168 -14.06 13.89 -10.08
CA ASP A 168 -14.44 13.08 -8.93
C ASP A 168 -13.75 11.70 -8.93
N GLU A 169 -12.61 11.64 -8.24
CA GLU A 169 -11.77 10.43 -8.22
C GLU A 169 -12.45 9.21 -7.58
N SER A 170 -13.62 9.35 -6.93
CA SER A 170 -14.38 8.21 -6.39
C SER A 170 -15.16 7.42 -7.44
N HIS A 171 -15.11 7.85 -8.70
CA HIS A 171 -15.75 7.17 -9.82
C HIS A 171 -14.74 6.89 -10.95
N PRO A 172 -14.99 5.87 -11.78
CA PRO A 172 -14.25 5.66 -13.02
C PRO A 172 -14.37 6.87 -13.96
N ASP A 173 -13.41 7.03 -14.87
CA ASP A 173 -13.53 8.06 -15.92
C ASP A 173 -14.85 7.90 -16.70
N ARG A 174 -15.49 9.04 -16.98
CA ARG A 174 -16.86 9.08 -17.55
C ARG A 174 -16.96 8.46 -18.95
N TYR A 175 -15.87 8.46 -19.71
CA TYR A 175 -15.90 8.11 -21.12
C TYR A 175 -14.96 6.96 -21.49
N SER A 176 -13.82 6.82 -20.80
CA SER A 176 -12.77 5.87 -21.18
C SER A 176 -12.00 5.39 -19.96
N ALA A 177 -12.71 4.73 -19.03
CA ALA A 177 -12.10 4.25 -17.80
C ALA A 177 -11.31 2.94 -17.95
N GLN A 178 -11.76 2.00 -18.78
CA GLN A 178 -11.22 0.63 -18.83
C GLN A 178 -10.17 0.45 -19.93
N TYR A 179 -9.07 -0.21 -19.58
CA TYR A 179 -7.98 -0.58 -20.47
C TYR A 179 -7.59 -2.04 -20.21
N ARG A 180 -6.85 -2.65 -21.15
CA ARG A 180 -6.40 -4.04 -21.07
C ARG A 180 -4.91 -4.16 -21.35
N ALA A 181 -4.26 -5.06 -20.64
CA ALA A 181 -2.91 -5.55 -20.90
C ALA A 181 -3.03 -6.80 -21.78
N GLU A 182 -2.78 -6.67 -23.08
CA GLU A 182 -3.18 -7.67 -24.09
C GLU A 182 -2.06 -8.64 -24.47
N SER A 183 -0.82 -8.40 -24.04
CA SER A 183 0.33 -9.19 -24.50
C SER A 183 0.29 -10.63 -24.00
N GLN A 184 -0.34 -10.89 -22.85
CA GLN A 184 -0.74 -12.22 -22.40
C GLN A 184 -2.09 -12.12 -21.66
N PRO A 185 -3.03 -13.04 -21.89
CA PRO A 185 -4.36 -13.00 -21.26
C PRO A 185 -4.34 -13.41 -19.77
N ASP A 186 -3.18 -13.38 -19.12
CA ASP A 186 -3.07 -13.63 -17.69
C ASP A 186 -3.44 -12.37 -16.88
N GLY A 187 -3.78 -12.57 -15.62
CA GLY A 187 -4.21 -11.47 -14.76
C GLY A 187 -3.06 -10.53 -14.43
N ILE A 188 -3.34 -9.22 -14.39
CA ILE A 188 -2.39 -8.22 -13.89
C ILE A 188 -2.11 -8.50 -12.40
N ILE A 189 -0.87 -8.86 -12.07
CA ILE A 189 -0.46 -9.18 -10.70
C ILE A 189 -0.10 -7.94 -9.88
N GLY A 190 0.29 -6.85 -10.55
CA GLY A 190 0.64 -5.56 -9.96
C GLY A 190 0.57 -4.42 -10.97
N ILE A 191 0.39 -3.21 -10.48
CA ILE A 191 0.34 -2.00 -11.30
C ILE A 191 1.22 -0.91 -10.68
N GLY A 192 2.03 -0.25 -11.50
CA GLY A 192 2.96 0.76 -11.05
C GLY A 192 2.97 1.98 -11.96
N THR A 193 3.62 3.02 -11.47
CA THR A 193 3.91 4.21 -12.26
C THR A 193 5.40 4.34 -12.43
N TRP A 194 5.86 4.51 -13.67
CA TRP A 194 7.25 4.78 -13.99
C TRP A 194 7.35 5.96 -14.95
N ARG A 195 7.89 7.07 -14.44
CA ARG A 195 7.90 8.36 -15.14
C ARG A 195 6.47 8.75 -15.55
N ASP A 196 6.20 8.81 -16.86
CA ASP A 196 4.90 9.16 -17.44
C ASP A 196 4.13 7.94 -17.99
N PHE A 197 4.53 6.74 -17.57
CA PHE A 197 3.87 5.50 -17.95
C PHE A 197 3.16 4.85 -16.77
N ILE A 198 1.98 4.32 -17.04
CA ILE A 198 1.41 3.24 -16.23
C ILE A 198 2.06 1.95 -16.71
N VAL A 199 2.51 1.15 -15.75
CA VAL A 199 3.19 -0.12 -15.98
C VAL A 199 2.35 -1.23 -15.37
N CYS A 200 1.87 -2.14 -16.22
CA CYS A 200 1.14 -3.32 -15.79
C CYS A 200 2.11 -4.51 -15.76
N PHE A 201 2.19 -5.16 -14.61
CA PHE A 201 2.99 -6.36 -14.42
C PHE A 201 2.07 -7.58 -14.52
N GLY A 202 2.27 -8.40 -15.55
CA GLY A 202 1.69 -9.74 -15.67
C GLY A 202 2.56 -10.79 -14.96
N SER A 203 2.22 -12.06 -15.07
CA SER A 203 3.04 -13.15 -14.52
C SER A 203 4.37 -13.33 -15.26
N SER A 204 4.40 -13.01 -16.56
CA SER A 204 5.61 -13.09 -17.39
C SER A 204 5.86 -11.87 -18.27
N THR A 205 4.93 -10.91 -18.33
CA THR A 205 5.01 -9.73 -19.21
C THR A 205 5.04 -8.43 -18.41
N ILE A 206 5.60 -7.39 -19.04
CA ILE A 206 5.52 -6.01 -18.56
C ILE A 206 5.02 -5.11 -19.69
N GLU A 207 3.88 -4.46 -19.47
CA GLU A 207 3.24 -3.59 -20.46
C GLU A 207 3.24 -2.13 -20.01
N TYR A 208 3.54 -1.24 -20.95
CA TYR A 208 3.65 0.20 -20.70
C TYR A 208 2.52 0.93 -21.40
N PHE A 209 1.87 1.84 -20.68
CA PHE A 209 0.78 2.67 -21.16
C PHE A 209 1.13 4.15 -21.00
N SER A 210 1.08 4.88 -22.10
CA SER A 210 1.37 6.32 -22.13
C SER A 210 0.09 7.13 -22.25
N LEU A 211 0.09 8.33 -21.66
CA LEU A 211 -0.99 9.29 -21.83
C LEU A 211 -1.00 9.85 -23.26
N THR A 212 -2.16 9.83 -23.91
CA THR A 212 -2.34 10.35 -25.27
C THR A 212 -2.51 11.87 -25.29
N GLY A 213 -2.92 12.48 -24.17
CA GLY A 213 -3.32 13.88 -24.11
C GLY A 213 -4.65 14.16 -24.84
N ALA A 214 -5.41 13.13 -25.20
CA ALA A 214 -6.69 13.29 -25.86
C ALA A 214 -7.71 14.00 -24.95
N THR A 215 -8.42 14.97 -25.52
CA THR A 215 -9.50 15.72 -24.85
C THR A 215 -10.88 15.40 -25.40
N THR A 216 -10.96 14.63 -26.48
CA THR A 216 -12.21 14.20 -27.10
C THR A 216 -12.89 13.14 -26.25
N ALA A 217 -14.17 13.31 -25.96
CA ALA A 217 -14.94 12.33 -25.20
C ALA A 217 -14.94 10.97 -25.93
N GLY A 218 -14.60 9.91 -25.20
CA GLY A 218 -14.53 8.54 -25.74
C GLY A 218 -13.21 8.19 -26.44
N ALA A 219 -12.27 9.13 -26.56
CA ALA A 219 -10.92 8.80 -27.01
C ALA A 219 -10.14 8.10 -25.90
N ALA A 220 -9.34 7.10 -26.27
CA ALA A 220 -8.45 6.42 -25.34
C ALA A 220 -7.47 7.43 -24.69
N LEU A 221 -7.53 7.58 -23.37
CA LEU A 221 -6.62 8.45 -22.62
C LEU A 221 -5.25 7.81 -22.45
N TYR A 222 -5.21 6.47 -22.43
CA TYR A 222 -4.00 5.69 -22.40
C TYR A 222 -3.88 4.82 -23.65
N VAL A 223 -2.65 4.73 -24.18
CA VAL A 223 -2.31 3.84 -25.29
C VAL A 223 -1.11 2.99 -24.92
N ALA A 224 -1.20 1.69 -25.25
CA ALA A 224 -0.10 0.76 -25.07
C ALA A 224 1.13 1.20 -25.87
N GLN A 225 2.33 0.87 -25.39
CA GLN A 225 3.60 1.16 -26.05
C GLN A 225 4.33 -0.15 -26.36
N PRO A 226 3.99 -0.81 -27.48
CA PRO A 226 4.55 -2.12 -27.83
C PRO A 226 6.08 -2.12 -27.98
N SER A 227 6.66 -0.99 -28.38
CA SER A 227 8.12 -0.82 -28.53
C SER A 227 8.88 -0.93 -27.22
N LEU A 228 8.21 -0.79 -26.08
CA LEU A 228 8.79 -0.87 -24.74
C LEU A 228 8.45 -2.18 -24.03
N MET A 229 7.59 -3.02 -24.63
CA MET A 229 7.15 -4.27 -24.01
C MET A 229 8.32 -5.24 -23.87
N VAL A 230 8.39 -5.87 -22.70
CA VAL A 230 9.31 -6.97 -22.44
C VAL A 230 8.49 -8.25 -22.46
N GLN A 231 8.82 -9.14 -23.41
CA GLN A 231 8.27 -10.48 -23.56
C GLN A 231 9.21 -11.53 -22.97
#